data_AF-A0A973G017-F1
#
_entry.id   AF-A0A973G017-F1
#
_cell.length_a   1.000
_cell.length_b   1.000
_cell.length_c   1.000
_cell.angle_alpha   90.00
_cell.angle_beta   90.00
_cell.angle_gamma   90.00
#
_symmetry.space_group_name_H-M   'P 1'
#
loop_
_entity.id
_entity.type
_entity.pdbx_description
1 polymer ?
#
loop_
_entity_poly.entity_id
_entity_poly.type
_entity_poly.pdbx_seq_one_letter_code
_entity_poly.pdbx_strand_id
1 'polypeptide(L)' 'MKSKTHNGTEKSPEQIEEEIRLMAYYLWEKKGSNNGADIEDWIEAETFLKN' A
#
# COMPACT_ATOMS: atom_id res chain seq x y z
N MET A 1 -13.62 -10.35 21.46
CA MET A 1 -12.95 -10.77 20.21
C MET A 1 -11.67 -9.96 20.09
N LYS A 2 -10.53 -10.68 20.00
CA LYS A 2 -9.15 -10.25 19.73
C LYS A 2 -8.73 -8.84 20.21
N SER A 3 -8.29 -8.79 21.46
CA SER A 3 -7.38 -7.76 21.99
C SER A 3 -5.97 -7.94 21.42
N LYS A 4 -5.41 -6.91 20.78
CA LYS A 4 -3.99 -6.59 20.93
C LYS A 4 -3.70 -5.15 20.51
N THR A 5 -3.75 -4.28 21.52
CA THR A 5 -2.90 -3.10 21.56
C THR A 5 -1.45 -3.58 21.53
N HIS A 6 -0.71 -3.21 20.50
CA HIS A 6 0.74 -3.27 20.49
C HIS A 6 1.25 -1.90 20.07
N ASN A 7 1.67 -1.10 21.07
CA ASN A 7 2.67 -0.08 20.83
C ASN A 7 4.00 -0.82 20.57
N GLY A 8 4.32 -0.97 19.28
CA GLY A 8 5.58 -1.48 18.76
C GLY A 8 5.73 -0.90 17.35
N THR A 9 6.79 -0.15 17.12
CA THR A 9 7.00 0.80 16.01
C THR A 9 7.24 0.18 14.62
N GLU A 10 6.72 -1.01 14.35
CA GLU A 10 6.92 -1.71 13.07
C GLU A 10 5.62 -2.37 12.60
N LYS A 11 5.17 -2.01 11.40
CA LYS A 11 4.01 -2.63 10.74
C LYS A 11 4.35 -4.07 10.39
N SER A 12 3.38 -4.99 10.52
CA SER A 12 3.56 -6.35 10.02
C SER A 12 3.66 -6.34 8.49
N PRO A 13 4.31 -7.35 7.86
CA PRO A 13 4.37 -7.44 6.40
C PRO A 13 2.99 -7.35 5.74
N GLU A 14 1.97 -7.96 6.33
CA GLU A 14 0.59 -7.93 5.82
C GLU A 14 -0.02 -6.53 5.88
N GLN A 15 0.31 -5.74 6.90
CA GLN A 15 -0.13 -4.35 7.01
C GLN A 15 0.57 -3.44 6.00
N ILE A 16 1.85 -3.69 5.73
CA ILE A 16 2.62 -2.97 4.72
C ILE A 16 2.07 -3.27 3.33
N GLU A 17 1.81 -4.54 3.02
CA GLU A 17 1.20 -4.95 1.74
C GLU A 17 -0.19 -4.32 1.55
N GLU A 18 -1.01 -4.26 2.59
CA GLU A 18 -2.34 -3.64 2.50
C GLU A 18 -2.25 -2.14 2.23
N GLU A 19 -1.28 -1.44 2.82
CA GLU A 19 -1.04 -0.02 2.54
C GLU A 19 -0.51 0.22 1.12
N ILE A 20 0.39 -0.64 0.64
CA ILE A 20 0.87 -0.60 -0.76
C ILE A 20 -0.31 -0.80 -1.71
N ARG A 21 -1.18 -1.79 -1.44
CA ARG A 21 -2.37 -2.08 -2.24
C ARG A 21 -3.30 -0.88 -2.33
N LEU A 22 -3.61 -0.25 -1.19
CA LEU A 22 -4.48 0.93 -1.14
C LEU A 22 -3.86 2.12 -1.86
N MET A 23 -2.57 2.36 -1.68
CA MET A 23 -1.90 3.47 -2.35
C MET A 23 -1.79 3.25 -3.86
N ALA A 24 -1.47 2.04 -4.31
CA ALA A 24 -1.45 1.68 -5.72
C ALA A 24 -2.82 1.91 -6.37
N TYR A 25 -3.90 1.54 -5.68
CA TYR A 25 -5.27 1.83 -6.12
C TYR A 25 -5.54 3.33 -6.28
N TYR A 26 -5.15 4.15 -5.32
CA TYR A 26 -5.33 5.60 -5.43
C TYR A 26 -4.44 6.24 -6.51
N LEU A 27 -3.23 5.72 -6.72
CA LEU A 27 -2.36 6.16 -7.82
C LEU A 27 -3.00 5.84 -9.17
N TRP A 28 -3.51 4.62 -9.34
CA TRP A 28 -4.23 4.18 -10.53
C TRP A 28 -5.45 5.06 -10.82
N GLU A 29 -6.29 5.30 -9.80
CA GLU A 29 -7.47 6.15 -9.91
C GLU A 29 -7.09 7.59 -10.28
N LYS A 30 -6.06 8.15 -9.63
CA LYS A 30 -5.55 9.50 -9.91
C LYS A 30 -5.00 9.65 -11.33
N LYS A 31 -4.43 8.58 -11.88
CA LYS A 31 -3.92 8.53 -13.27
C LYS A 31 -5.03 8.31 -14.31
N GLY A 32 -6.29 8.23 -13.88
CA GLY A 32 -7.44 8.07 -14.77
C GLY A 32 -7.78 6.61 -15.05
N SER A 33 -7.41 5.70 -14.14
CA SER A 33 -7.76 4.28 -14.23
C SER A 33 -7.25 3.61 -15.50
N ASN A 34 -6.02 3.94 -15.90
CA ASN A 34 -5.42 3.39 -17.11
C ASN A 34 -5.16 1.89 -16.95
N ASN A 35 -5.59 1.08 -17.93
CA ASN A 35 -5.37 -0.36 -17.88
C ASN A 35 -3.91 -0.70 -18.22
N GLY A 36 -3.33 -1.66 -17.49
CA GLY A 36 -1.97 -2.14 -17.71
C GLY A 36 -0.87 -1.30 -17.07
N ALA A 37 -1.21 -0.48 -16.07
CA ALA A 37 -0.27 0.27 -15.23
C ALA A 37 -0.24 -0.25 -13.77
N ASP A 38 -0.85 -1.40 -13.52
CA ASP A 38 -1.05 -1.97 -12.17
C ASP A 38 0.27 -2.30 -11.47
N ILE A 39 1.26 -2.79 -12.22
CA ILE A 39 2.59 -3.09 -11.69
C ILE A 39 3.36 -1.79 -11.41
N GLU A 40 3.28 -0.81 -12.30
CA GLU A 40 3.93 0.49 -12.14
C GLU A 40 3.35 1.25 -10.94
N ASP A 41 2.03 1.24 -10.78
CA ASP A 41 1.33 1.85 -9.65
C ASP A 41 1.69 1.16 -8.33
N TRP A 42 1.87 -0.17 -8.34
CA TRP A 42 2.35 -0.93 -7.19
C TRP A 42 3.79 -0.57 -6.81
N ILE A 43 4.71 -0.51 -7.77
CA ILE A 43 6.12 -0.17 -7.53
C ILE A 43 6.25 1.27 -7.01
N GLU A 44 5.48 2.20 -7.58
CA GLU A 44 5.45 3.59 -7.13
C GLU A 44 4.92 3.67 -5.69
N ALA A 45 3.85 2.94 -5.38
CA ALA A 45 3.33 2.80 -4.02
C ALA A 45 4.40 2.24 -3.06
N GLU A 46 5.08 1.14 -3.40
CA GLU A 46 6.16 0.62 -2.56
C GLU A 46 7.26 1.65 -2.28
N THR A 47 7.61 2.45 -3.28
CA THR A 47 8.65 3.48 -3.17
C THR A 47 8.23 4.59 -2.22
N PHE A 48 6.97 5.00 -2.23
CA PHE A 48 6.43 6.00 -1.30
C PHE A 48 6.42 5.53 0.15
N LEU A 49 6.24 4.22 0.38
CA LEU A 49 6.12 3.66 1.72
C LEU A 49 7.49 3.31 2.35
N LYS A 50 8.51 3.12 1.52
CA LYS A 50 9.89 2.78 1.93
C LYS A 50 10.78 4.03 2.15
N ASN A 51 10.32 5.21 1.76
CA ASN A 51 10.99 6.51 1.97
C ASN A 51 10.42 7.27 3.17
#